data_AF-I1BL03-F1
#
_entry.id   AF-I1BL03-F1
#
_cell.length_a   1.000
_cell.length_b   1.000
_cell.length_c   1.000
_cell.angle_alpha   90.00
_cell.angle_beta   90.00
_cell.angle_gamma   90.00
#
_symmetry.space_group_name_H-M   'P 1'
#
loop_
_entity.id
_entity.type
_entity.pdbx_description
1 polymer ?
#
loop_
_entity_poly.entity_id
_entity_poly.type
_entity_poly.pdbx_seq_one_letter_code
_entity_poly.pdbx_strand_id
1 'polypeptide(L)'
;MVYTLSRSKQESIRSLLKKGLSYSESMKRVPGVSRSTLSKYKDLYTPERTRGHAGRKTTISSTTKNYLKRELVNGSLKTAKGVWSYLNSIGHKIGYFDGCKYFWKRPSDKLQPHHLDLTVKGGAGSVLLWGCMTWDGPGYGCAIENGTMKASDYVHILSTTLMDSLKYYGYELKAIYFQQDNDPKHTSKLARAWFKKNGFKEEHTFSWPAQSPDLNPIEHL
;
A
#
# COMPACT_ATOMS: atom_id res chain seq x y z
N MET A 1 -18.99 36.91 3.18
CA MET A 1 -18.24 38.11 3.62
C MET A 1 -16.80 37.69 3.88
N VAL A 2 -15.85 38.00 2.98
CA VAL A 2 -14.43 37.65 3.18
C VAL A 2 -13.83 38.70 4.10
N TYR A 3 -13.63 38.36 5.38
CA TYR A 3 -12.95 39.25 6.32
C TYR A 3 -11.49 39.41 5.90
N THR A 4 -11.18 40.52 5.23
CA THR A 4 -9.81 40.89 4.87
C THR A 4 -9.11 41.46 6.10
N LEU A 5 -7.92 40.94 6.42
CA LEU A 5 -7.12 41.38 7.56
C LEU A 5 -6.80 42.88 7.44
N SER A 6 -6.77 43.62 8.56
CA SER A 6 -6.43 45.05 8.54
C SER A 6 -5.03 45.30 7.96
N ARG A 7 -4.84 46.42 7.28
CA ARG A 7 -3.58 46.79 6.60
C ARG A 7 -2.36 46.75 7.53
N SER A 8 -2.54 47.22 8.78
CA SER A 8 -1.52 47.17 9.83
C SER A 8 -1.07 45.74 10.18
N LYS A 9 -2.02 44.81 10.25
CA LYS A 9 -1.72 43.40 10.52
C LYS A 9 -1.02 42.75 9.32
N GLN A 10 -1.40 43.11 8.08
CA GLN A 10 -0.73 42.62 6.89
C GLN A 10 0.73 43.05 6.80
N GLU A 11 1.04 44.32 7.10
CA GLU A 11 2.41 44.86 7.12
C GLU A 11 3.25 44.21 8.22
N SER A 12 2.67 43.99 9.40
CA SER A 12 3.31 43.26 10.51
C SER A 12 3.68 41.84 10.10
N ILE A 13 2.74 41.10 9.47
CA ILE A 13 2.99 39.75 8.94
C ILE A 13 4.10 39.77 7.89
N ARG A 14 4.06 40.71 6.94
CA ARG A 14 5.06 40.84 5.87
C ARG A 14 6.47 41.07 6.44
N SER A 15 6.59 41.93 7.45
CA SER A 15 7.87 42.21 8.12
C SER A 15 8.42 41.00 8.86
N LEU A 16 7.57 40.29 9.62
CA LEU A 16 7.95 39.10 10.38
C LEU A 16 8.37 37.93 9.48
N LEU A 17 7.66 37.73 8.37
CA LEU A 17 8.00 36.69 7.38
C LEU A 17 9.30 37.00 6.65
N LYS A 18 9.57 38.28 6.30
CA LYS A 18 10.86 38.71 5.73
C LYS A 18 12.03 38.48 6.69
N LYS A 19 11.80 38.64 8.00
CA LYS A 19 12.78 38.36 9.06
C LYS A 19 12.98 36.86 9.34
N GLY A 20 12.29 35.96 8.62
CA GLY A 20 12.47 34.51 8.73
C GLY A 20 11.91 33.86 10.00
N LEU A 21 11.07 34.56 10.77
CA LEU A 21 10.51 34.02 12.01
C LEU A 21 9.59 32.81 11.78
N SER A 22 9.55 31.91 12.75
CA SER A 22 8.64 30.78 12.73
C SER A 22 7.17 31.21 12.85
N TYR A 23 6.25 30.34 12.43
CA TYR A 23 4.82 30.63 12.54
C TYR A 23 4.35 30.78 13.99
N SER A 24 4.92 30.01 14.94
CA SER A 24 4.54 30.16 16.35
C SER A 24 4.97 31.50 16.94
N GLU A 25 6.16 31.99 16.59
CA GLU A 25 6.64 33.29 17.04
C GLU A 25 5.86 34.44 16.41
N SER A 26 5.49 34.29 15.12
CA SER A 26 4.70 35.28 14.40
C SER A 26 3.27 35.41 14.98
N MET A 27 2.65 34.30 15.39
CA MET A 27 1.33 34.30 16.05
C MET A 27 1.37 34.94 17.43
N LYS A 28 2.46 34.77 18.20
CA LYS A 28 2.63 35.45 19.50
C LYS A 28 2.72 36.98 19.36
N ARG A 29 3.30 37.46 18.24
CA ARG A 29 3.52 38.89 17.97
C ARG A 29 2.36 39.58 17.28
N VAL A 30 1.48 38.84 16.61
CA VAL A 30 0.30 39.40 15.94
C VAL A 30 -0.97 38.70 16.45
N PRO A 31 -1.64 39.27 17.47
CA PRO A 31 -2.80 38.62 18.10
C PRO A 31 -3.99 38.50 17.14
N GLY A 32 -4.66 37.34 17.22
CA GLY A 32 -5.82 37.00 16.38
C GLY A 32 -5.46 36.52 14.97
N VAL A 33 -4.19 36.22 14.69
CA VAL A 33 -3.76 35.64 13.40
C VAL A 33 -3.52 34.15 13.57
N SER A 34 -4.21 33.35 12.75
CA SER A 34 -4.03 31.90 12.72
C SER A 34 -2.83 31.47 11.87
N ARG A 35 -2.33 30.26 12.11
CA ARG A 35 -1.28 29.62 11.29
C ARG A 35 -1.65 29.54 9.81
N SER A 36 -2.92 29.26 9.51
CA SER A 36 -3.45 29.23 8.14
C SER A 36 -3.38 30.60 7.46
N THR A 37 -3.70 31.67 8.21
CA THR A 37 -3.57 33.05 7.73
C THR A 37 -2.11 33.40 7.42
N LEU A 38 -1.16 33.08 8.32
CA LEU A 38 0.27 33.28 8.06
C LEU A 38 0.74 32.51 6.82
N SER A 39 0.28 31.27 6.63
CA SER A 39 0.62 30.48 5.45
C SER A 39 0.09 31.11 4.16
N LYS A 40 -1.16 31.61 4.17
CA LYS A 40 -1.77 32.30 3.03
C LYS A 40 -1.00 33.57 2.67
N TYR A 41 -0.64 34.40 3.66
CA TYR A 41 0.13 35.63 3.41
C TYR A 41 1.59 35.34 3.03
N LYS A 42 2.19 34.24 3.52
CA LYS A 42 3.51 33.79 3.06
C LYS A 42 3.49 33.46 1.57
N ASP A 43 2.50 32.69 1.13
CA ASP A 43 2.34 32.36 -0.29
C ASP A 43 2.09 33.63 -1.14
N LEU A 44 1.31 34.59 -0.62
CA LEU A 44 1.05 35.87 -1.30
C LEU A 44 2.32 36.73 -1.46
N TYR A 45 3.22 36.73 -0.47
CA TYR A 45 4.43 37.55 -0.48
C TYR A 45 5.67 36.84 -1.04
N THR A 46 5.60 35.53 -1.31
CA THR A 46 6.67 34.76 -1.97
C THR A 46 6.13 33.93 -3.14
N PRO A 47 5.68 34.59 -4.23
CA PRO A 47 5.07 33.93 -5.39
C PRO A 47 6.04 33.03 -6.18
N GLU A 48 7.35 33.30 -6.12
CA GLU A 48 8.39 32.49 -6.77
C GLU A 48 8.70 31.16 -6.06
N ARG A 49 8.05 30.90 -4.92
CA ARG A 49 8.29 29.67 -4.17
C ARG A 49 7.68 28.49 -4.91
N THR A 50 8.55 27.61 -5.42
CA THR A 50 8.12 26.30 -5.91
C THR A 50 7.47 25.53 -4.76
N ARG A 51 6.17 25.26 -4.88
CA ARG A 51 5.48 24.33 -3.99
C ARG A 51 6.06 22.95 -4.31
N GLY A 52 6.67 22.31 -3.31
CA GLY A 52 6.96 20.88 -3.42
C GLY A 52 5.67 20.16 -3.77
N HIS A 53 5.70 19.23 -4.73
CA HIS A 53 4.53 18.45 -5.10
C HIS A 53 3.91 17.85 -3.83
N ALA A 54 2.63 18.13 -3.60
CA ALA A 54 1.89 17.51 -2.52
C ALA A 54 1.75 16.02 -2.85
N GLY A 55 2.23 15.16 -1.96
CA GLY A 55 2.26 13.72 -2.18
C GLY A 55 3.50 13.07 -1.59
N ARG A 56 3.43 11.75 -1.42
CA ARG A 56 4.56 10.96 -0.92
C ARG A 56 5.65 10.92 -1.99
N LYS A 57 6.88 11.29 -1.62
CA LYS A 57 8.05 11.16 -2.51
C LYS A 57 8.22 9.69 -2.88
N THR A 58 8.13 9.36 -4.17
CA THR A 58 8.36 8.00 -4.67
C THR A 58 9.86 7.70 -4.67
N THR A 59 10.25 6.56 -4.09
CA THR A 59 11.64 6.09 -4.05
C THR A 59 12.24 5.86 -5.44
N ILE A 60 11.38 5.54 -6.42
CA ILE A 60 11.75 5.22 -7.79
C ILE A 60 11.01 6.18 -8.73
N SER A 61 11.71 6.72 -9.73
CA SER A 61 11.13 7.61 -10.74
C SER A 61 10.09 6.90 -11.61
N SER A 62 9.16 7.66 -12.21
CA SER A 62 8.19 7.12 -13.19
C SER A 62 8.89 6.47 -14.38
N THR A 63 10.01 7.04 -14.84
CA THR A 63 10.83 6.51 -15.93
C THR A 63 11.40 5.13 -15.59
N THR A 64 12.00 4.98 -14.41
CA THR A 64 12.55 3.71 -13.94
C THR A 64 11.45 2.65 -13.77
N LYS A 65 10.25 3.04 -13.32
CA LYS A 65 9.09 2.14 -13.24
C LYS A 65 8.66 1.63 -14.62
N ASN A 66 8.59 2.50 -15.63
CA ASN A 66 8.21 2.13 -16.99
C ASN A 66 9.23 1.19 -17.64
N TYR A 67 10.53 1.44 -17.40
CA TYR A 67 11.59 0.53 -17.82
C TYR A 67 11.42 -0.86 -17.20
N LEU A 68 11.25 -0.96 -15.89
CA LEU A 68 11.06 -2.24 -15.20
C LEU A 68 9.84 -3.01 -15.72
N LYS A 69 8.72 -2.33 -15.97
CA LYS A 69 7.54 -2.95 -16.57
C LYS A 69 7.84 -3.53 -17.95
N ARG A 70 8.57 -2.79 -18.79
CA ARG A 70 8.98 -3.27 -20.12
C ARG A 70 9.91 -4.48 -20.04
N GLU A 71 10.90 -4.45 -19.15
CA GLU A 71 11.84 -5.58 -18.98
C GLU A 71 11.18 -6.83 -18.37
N LEU A 72 10.11 -6.66 -17.58
CA LEU A 72 9.27 -7.77 -17.11
C LEU A 72 8.48 -8.40 -18.28
N VAL A 73 7.85 -7.57 -19.13
CA VAL A 73 7.10 -8.02 -20.30
C VAL A 73 7.99 -8.69 -21.34
N ASN A 74 9.19 -8.14 -21.58
CA ASN A 74 10.17 -8.70 -22.52
C ASN A 74 10.89 -9.94 -21.96
N GLY A 75 10.67 -10.28 -20.68
CA GLY A 75 11.26 -11.46 -20.05
C GLY A 75 12.74 -11.33 -19.68
N SER A 76 13.30 -10.12 -19.63
CA SER A 76 14.68 -9.89 -19.17
C SER A 76 14.79 -9.98 -17.65
N LEU A 77 13.80 -9.45 -16.92
CA LEU A 77 13.77 -9.43 -15.44
C LEU A 77 12.64 -10.32 -14.91
N LYS A 78 12.66 -11.62 -15.22
CA LYS A 78 11.56 -12.57 -14.96
C LYS A 78 11.21 -12.79 -13.49
N THR A 79 12.09 -12.40 -12.56
CA THR A 79 11.91 -12.69 -11.14
C THR A 79 11.97 -11.43 -10.29
N ALA A 80 11.26 -11.44 -9.17
CA ALA A 80 11.35 -10.38 -8.16
C ALA A 80 12.79 -10.16 -7.69
N LYS A 81 13.60 -11.24 -7.61
CA LYS A 81 15.04 -11.19 -7.32
C LYS A 81 15.84 -10.45 -8.39
N GLY A 82 15.50 -10.63 -9.67
CA GLY A 82 16.13 -9.91 -10.79
C GLY A 82 15.83 -8.41 -10.74
N VAL A 83 14.57 -8.04 -10.54
CA VAL A 83 14.15 -6.64 -10.38
C VAL A 83 14.82 -6.00 -9.15
N TRP A 84 14.86 -6.72 -8.03
CA TRP A 84 15.52 -6.30 -6.81
C TRP A 84 17.03 -6.08 -7.00
N SER A 85 17.71 -6.99 -7.71
CA SER A 85 19.14 -6.88 -8.00
C SER A 85 19.45 -5.67 -8.87
N TYR A 86 18.65 -5.42 -9.91
CA TYR A 86 18.77 -4.23 -10.77
C TYR A 86 18.51 -2.93 -10.00
N LEU A 87 17.48 -2.90 -9.16
CA LEU A 87 17.17 -1.72 -8.35
C LEU A 87 18.30 -1.38 -7.39
N ASN A 88 18.91 -2.39 -6.74
CA ASN A 88 20.09 -2.19 -5.92
C ASN A 88 21.31 -1.74 -6.74
N SER A 89 21.52 -2.26 -7.96
CA SER A 89 22.65 -1.85 -8.81
C SER A 89 22.58 -0.39 -9.25
N ILE A 90 21.37 0.16 -9.39
CA ILE A 90 21.17 1.59 -9.70
C ILE A 90 21.02 2.47 -8.45
N GLY A 91 21.33 1.94 -7.26
CA GLY A 91 21.37 2.68 -6.00
C GLY A 91 20.05 2.78 -5.23
N HIS A 92 18.98 2.11 -5.69
CA HIS A 92 17.74 1.98 -4.92
C HIS A 92 17.88 0.81 -3.94
N LYS A 93 18.42 1.09 -2.74
CA LYS A 93 18.48 0.13 -1.63
C LYS A 93 17.07 -0.25 -1.16
N ILE A 94 16.57 -1.37 -1.64
CA ILE A 94 15.27 -1.93 -1.27
C ILE A 94 15.55 -3.21 -0.48
N GLY A 95 15.05 -3.34 0.73
CA GLY A 95 15.23 -4.54 1.55
C GLY A 95 13.96 -5.38 1.62
N TYR A 96 14.10 -6.70 1.61
CA TYR A 96 13.13 -7.60 2.24
C TYR A 96 13.48 -7.60 3.73
N PHE A 97 12.62 -7.01 4.56
CA PHE A 97 12.83 -7.00 6.01
C PHE A 97 11.71 -7.81 6.66
N ASP A 98 12.03 -9.05 6.98
CA ASP A 98 11.38 -9.75 8.09
C ASP A 98 12.36 -9.69 9.29
N GLY A 99 11.87 -9.20 10.43
CA GLY A 99 12.63 -9.04 11.66
C GLY A 99 12.85 -7.60 12.14
N CYS A 100 12.59 -7.38 13.44
CA CYS A 100 13.00 -6.18 14.17
C CYS A 100 14.53 -6.18 14.35
N LYS A 101 15.23 -5.19 13.81
CA LYS A 101 16.66 -4.99 14.10
C LYS A 101 16.85 -4.15 15.36
N TYR A 102 17.69 -4.63 16.26
CA TYR A 102 18.11 -3.90 17.45
C TYR A 102 19.29 -2.98 17.13
N PHE A 103 19.31 -1.79 17.73
CA PHE A 103 20.45 -0.87 17.68
C PHE A 103 20.72 -0.30 19.08
N TRP A 104 21.95 0.12 19.31
CA TRP A 104 22.37 0.74 20.57
C TRP A 104 22.59 2.24 20.38
N LYS A 105 22.09 3.03 21.33
CA LYS A 105 22.20 4.49 21.33
C LYS A 105 22.31 4.96 22.79
N ARG A 106 23.07 6.03 23.05
CA ARG A 106 23.07 6.69 24.37
C ARG A 106 21.74 7.45 24.57
N PRO A 107 21.22 7.60 25.80
CA PRO A 107 19.89 8.18 26.05
C PRO A 107 19.62 9.53 25.36
N SER A 108 20.65 10.39 25.26
CA SER A 108 20.56 11.76 24.76
C SER A 108 20.75 11.91 23.25
N ASP A 109 21.24 10.88 22.56
CA ASP A 109 21.67 11.02 21.17
C ASP A 109 20.48 11.02 20.20
N LYS A 110 20.58 11.82 19.14
CA LYS A 110 19.60 11.77 18.05
C LYS A 110 19.78 10.48 17.25
N LEU A 111 18.66 9.91 16.78
CA LEU A 111 18.70 8.76 15.86
C LEU A 111 19.41 9.17 14.57
N GLN A 112 20.32 8.33 14.10
CA GLN A 112 21.08 8.53 12.88
C GLN A 112 20.49 7.66 11.77
N PRO A 113 20.72 7.98 10.49
CA PRO A 113 20.16 7.21 9.38
C PRO A 113 20.48 5.70 9.43
N HIS A 114 21.62 5.30 9.98
CA HIS A 114 22.01 3.89 10.15
C HIS A 114 21.33 3.19 11.34
N HIS A 115 20.64 3.94 12.22
CA HIS A 115 19.78 3.41 13.30
C HIS A 115 18.33 3.22 12.84
N LEU A 116 18.00 3.64 11.62
CA LEU A 116 16.64 3.64 11.11
C LEU A 116 16.53 2.67 9.94
N ASP A 117 15.80 1.58 10.13
CA ASP A 117 15.25 0.83 9.00
C ASP A 117 13.97 1.53 8.54
N LEU A 118 14.07 2.31 7.46
CA LEU A 118 12.90 2.93 6.84
C LEU A 118 12.00 1.84 6.25
N THR A 119 11.00 1.41 7.03
CA THR A 119 9.94 0.55 6.54
C THR A 119 9.02 1.37 5.64
N VAL A 120 9.16 1.18 4.33
CA VAL A 120 8.19 1.69 3.36
C VAL A 120 6.91 0.85 3.44
N LYS A 121 6.08 1.08 4.46
CA LYS A 121 4.65 0.76 4.35
C LYS A 121 4.07 1.68 3.26
N GLY A 122 4.10 1.20 2.01
CA GLY A 122 3.59 1.86 0.81
C GLY A 122 4.63 2.68 0.02
N GLY A 123 4.80 2.37 -1.27
CA GLY A 123 5.56 3.19 -2.22
C GLY A 123 6.33 2.42 -3.29
N ALA A 124 6.65 1.15 -3.04
CA ALA A 124 7.36 0.28 -3.97
C ALA A 124 6.46 -0.38 -5.04
N GLY A 125 5.15 -0.11 -5.00
CA GLY A 125 4.16 -0.91 -5.71
C GLY A 125 3.90 -2.22 -4.96
N SER A 126 2.70 -2.76 -5.11
CA SER A 126 2.28 -4.04 -4.56
C SER A 126 1.53 -4.77 -5.65
N VAL A 127 1.82 -6.06 -5.81
CA VAL A 127 0.98 -6.95 -6.61
C VAL A 127 0.07 -7.66 -5.64
N LEU A 128 -1.23 -7.55 -5.85
CA LEU A 128 -2.20 -8.36 -5.13
C LEU A 128 -2.31 -9.70 -5.86
N LEU A 129 -2.09 -10.79 -5.14
CA LEU A 129 -2.17 -12.15 -5.68
C LEU A 129 -3.37 -12.85 -5.04
N TRP A 130 -4.01 -13.72 -5.81
CA TRP A 130 -4.88 -14.77 -5.31
C TRP A 130 -4.21 -16.12 -5.57
N GLY A 131 -4.34 -17.06 -4.64
CA GLY A 131 -3.89 -18.43 -4.79
C GLY A 131 -4.62 -19.34 -3.83
N CYS A 132 -4.49 -20.64 -4.03
CA CYS A 132 -5.00 -21.65 -3.11
C CYS A 132 -3.93 -22.72 -2.85
N MET A 133 -4.16 -23.53 -1.83
CA MET A 133 -3.35 -24.72 -1.57
C MET A 133 -4.27 -25.89 -1.24
N THR A 134 -3.74 -27.10 -1.40
CA THR A 134 -4.39 -28.36 -1.04
C THR A 134 -3.41 -29.17 -0.19
N TRP A 135 -3.86 -30.34 0.28
CA TRP A 135 -2.98 -31.29 0.93
C TRP A 135 -1.82 -31.76 0.02
N ASP A 136 -2.08 -31.90 -1.28
CA ASP A 136 -1.08 -32.36 -2.25
C ASP A 136 -0.07 -31.26 -2.65
N GLY A 137 -0.37 -30.00 -2.33
CA GLY A 137 0.52 -28.88 -2.60
C GLY A 137 -0.18 -27.60 -3.02
N PRO A 138 0.60 -26.59 -3.46
CA PRO A 138 0.06 -25.31 -3.92
C PRO A 138 -0.77 -25.47 -5.19
N GLY A 139 -1.91 -24.80 -5.24
CA GLY A 139 -2.71 -24.65 -6.45
C GLY A 139 -2.19 -23.54 -7.36
N TYR A 140 -2.92 -23.29 -8.45
CA TYR A 140 -2.65 -22.15 -9.30
C TYR A 140 -2.94 -20.83 -8.58
N GLY A 141 -2.23 -19.78 -8.98
CA GLY A 141 -2.43 -18.42 -8.51
C GLY A 141 -2.48 -17.43 -9.66
N CYS A 142 -3.13 -16.28 -9.44
CA CYS A 142 -3.27 -15.22 -10.42
C CYS A 142 -3.07 -13.84 -9.79
N ALA A 143 -2.56 -12.90 -10.57
CA ALA A 143 -2.41 -11.51 -10.15
C ALA A 143 -3.70 -10.71 -10.37
N ILE A 144 -4.02 -9.84 -9.42
CA ILE A 144 -5.14 -8.90 -9.51
C ILE A 144 -4.61 -7.56 -10.04
N GLU A 145 -4.83 -7.31 -11.32
CA GLU A 145 -4.19 -6.19 -12.05
C GLU A 145 -4.56 -4.80 -11.51
N ASN A 146 -5.83 -4.62 -11.11
CA ASN A 146 -6.33 -3.32 -10.64
C ASN A 146 -6.04 -3.05 -9.16
N GLY A 147 -5.30 -3.95 -8.48
CA GLY A 147 -4.91 -3.83 -7.07
C GLY A 147 -6.07 -3.90 -6.07
N THR A 148 -7.31 -4.04 -6.52
CA THR A 148 -8.50 -4.28 -5.69
C THR A 148 -9.35 -5.34 -6.38
N MET A 149 -9.67 -6.42 -5.67
CA MET A 149 -10.50 -7.50 -6.19
C MET A 149 -11.98 -7.22 -5.92
N LYS A 150 -12.81 -7.19 -6.96
CA LYS A 150 -14.27 -7.13 -6.83
C LYS A 150 -14.86 -8.53 -6.69
N ALA A 151 -16.12 -8.62 -6.27
CA ALA A 151 -16.84 -9.89 -6.20
C ALA A 151 -16.95 -10.60 -7.56
N SER A 152 -17.07 -9.85 -8.66
CA SER A 152 -17.06 -10.41 -10.02
C SER A 152 -15.72 -11.05 -10.38
N ASP A 153 -14.62 -10.37 -10.02
CA ASP A 153 -13.26 -10.85 -10.27
C ASP A 153 -13.01 -12.13 -9.46
N TYR A 154 -13.50 -12.15 -8.21
CA TYR A 154 -13.43 -13.34 -7.36
C TYR A 154 -14.17 -14.52 -7.98
N VAL A 155 -15.42 -14.35 -8.43
CA VAL A 155 -16.19 -15.41 -9.10
C VAL A 155 -15.52 -15.88 -10.39
N HIS A 156 -14.88 -14.97 -11.13
CA HIS A 156 -14.11 -15.33 -12.31
C HIS A 156 -12.92 -16.24 -11.92
N ILE A 157 -12.15 -15.86 -10.91
CA ILE A 157 -11.01 -16.65 -10.38
C ILE A 157 -11.46 -18.02 -9.86
N LEU A 158 -12.61 -18.08 -9.18
CA LEU A 158 -13.20 -19.34 -8.76
C LEU A 158 -13.56 -20.23 -9.96
N SER A 159 -14.05 -19.64 -11.05
CA SER A 159 -14.43 -20.37 -12.27
C SER A 159 -13.24 -20.83 -13.11
N THR A 160 -12.08 -20.20 -12.95
CA THR A 160 -10.87 -20.48 -13.73
C THR A 160 -9.81 -21.10 -12.82
N THR A 161 -9.02 -20.27 -12.14
CA THR A 161 -7.85 -20.65 -11.35
C THR A 161 -8.15 -21.74 -10.31
N LEU A 162 -9.27 -21.66 -9.57
CA LEU A 162 -9.64 -22.69 -8.60
C LEU A 162 -10.03 -24.00 -9.30
N MET A 163 -10.92 -23.95 -10.30
CA MET A 163 -11.37 -25.14 -11.02
C MET A 163 -10.20 -25.87 -11.71
N ASP A 164 -9.28 -25.12 -12.31
CA ASP A 164 -8.08 -25.68 -12.93
C ASP A 164 -7.17 -26.34 -11.88
N SER A 165 -7.03 -25.75 -10.69
CA SER A 165 -6.24 -26.32 -9.59
C SER A 165 -6.84 -27.64 -9.12
N LEU A 166 -8.16 -27.69 -8.94
CA LEU A 166 -8.85 -28.89 -8.50
C LEU A 166 -8.80 -30.00 -9.55
N LYS A 167 -8.95 -29.63 -10.82
CA LYS A 167 -8.79 -30.54 -11.95
C LYS A 167 -7.38 -31.10 -12.05
N TYR A 168 -6.36 -30.27 -11.84
CA TYR A 168 -4.95 -30.68 -11.87
C TYR A 168 -4.65 -31.80 -10.86
N TYR A 169 -5.18 -31.68 -9.64
CA TYR A 169 -5.03 -32.69 -8.59
C TYR A 169 -6.09 -33.80 -8.64
N GLY A 170 -7.06 -33.73 -9.56
CA GLY A 170 -8.11 -34.75 -9.71
C GLY A 170 -9.16 -34.76 -8.59
N TYR A 171 -9.38 -33.64 -7.89
CA TYR A 171 -10.36 -33.56 -6.82
C TYR A 171 -11.80 -33.55 -7.34
N GLU A 172 -12.67 -34.30 -6.65
CA GLU A 172 -14.12 -34.22 -6.87
C GLU A 172 -14.74 -33.07 -6.08
N LEU A 173 -15.47 -32.18 -6.76
CA LEU A 173 -16.02 -30.95 -6.16
C LEU A 173 -16.88 -31.19 -4.91
N LYS A 174 -17.63 -32.29 -4.86
CA LYS A 174 -18.54 -32.62 -3.75
C LYS A 174 -17.81 -33.03 -2.46
N ALA A 175 -16.57 -33.47 -2.58
CA ALA A 175 -15.75 -33.93 -1.46
C ALA A 175 -14.87 -32.80 -0.87
N ILE A 176 -14.84 -31.63 -1.52
CA ILE A 176 -13.95 -30.54 -1.13
C ILE A 176 -14.52 -29.79 0.08
N TYR A 177 -13.62 -29.51 1.03
CA TYR A 177 -13.81 -28.48 2.04
C TYR A 177 -13.05 -27.23 1.59
N PHE A 178 -13.79 -26.22 1.14
CA PHE A 178 -13.18 -25.00 0.60
C PHE A 178 -13.09 -23.93 1.68
N GLN A 179 -11.89 -23.74 2.23
CA GLN A 179 -11.64 -22.73 3.25
C GLN A 179 -11.35 -21.36 2.62
N GLN A 180 -12.01 -20.31 3.11
CA GLN A 180 -11.80 -18.90 2.75
C GLN A 180 -12.10 -18.00 3.96
N ASP A 181 -11.60 -16.77 3.95
CA ASP A 181 -11.97 -15.76 4.95
C ASP A 181 -13.39 -15.19 4.72
N ASN A 182 -13.89 -14.44 5.70
CA ASN A 182 -15.21 -13.81 5.66
C ASN A 182 -15.22 -12.42 5.00
N ASP A 183 -14.28 -12.13 4.09
CA ASP A 183 -14.28 -10.85 3.40
C ASP A 183 -15.61 -10.63 2.64
N PRO A 184 -16.16 -9.40 2.62
CA PRO A 184 -17.42 -9.09 1.93
C PRO A 184 -17.51 -9.59 0.47
N LYS A 185 -16.38 -9.67 -0.26
CA LYS A 185 -16.38 -10.18 -1.64
C LYS A 185 -16.55 -11.70 -1.70
N HIS A 186 -15.99 -12.43 -0.75
CA HIS A 186 -16.07 -13.90 -0.64
C HIS A 186 -17.44 -14.36 -0.14
N THR A 187 -18.08 -13.57 0.73
CA THR A 187 -19.42 -13.81 1.26
C THR A 187 -20.53 -13.15 0.43
N SER A 188 -20.19 -12.52 -0.69
CA SER A 188 -21.15 -11.83 -1.55
C SER A 188 -22.22 -12.77 -2.12
N LYS A 189 -23.38 -12.22 -2.49
CA LYS A 189 -24.46 -12.99 -3.14
C LYS A 189 -23.98 -13.70 -4.42
N LEU A 190 -23.08 -13.06 -5.17
CA LEU A 190 -22.50 -13.63 -6.39
C LEU A 190 -21.63 -14.85 -6.08
N ALA A 191 -20.74 -14.74 -5.10
CA ALA A 191 -19.87 -15.85 -4.68
C ALA A 191 -20.69 -17.03 -4.13
N ARG A 192 -21.64 -16.76 -3.22
CA ARG A 192 -22.55 -17.79 -2.68
C ARG A 192 -23.34 -18.50 -3.76
N ALA A 193 -23.90 -17.76 -4.72
CA ALA A 193 -24.62 -18.34 -5.84
C ALA A 193 -23.71 -19.22 -6.73
N TRP A 194 -22.46 -18.81 -6.92
CA TRP A 194 -21.48 -19.59 -7.67
C TRP A 194 -21.15 -20.91 -6.97
N PHE A 195 -20.85 -20.90 -5.67
CA PHE A 195 -20.56 -22.13 -4.91
C PHE A 195 -21.72 -23.12 -4.96
N LYS A 196 -22.95 -22.63 -4.73
CA LYS A 196 -24.17 -23.42 -4.82
C LYS A 196 -24.36 -24.03 -6.21
N LYS A 197 -24.13 -23.25 -7.28
CA LYS A 197 -24.28 -23.71 -8.67
C LYS A 197 -23.23 -24.78 -9.05
N ASN A 198 -22.03 -24.69 -8.49
CA ASN A 198 -20.92 -25.62 -8.80
C ASN A 198 -20.83 -26.81 -7.83
N GLY A 199 -21.85 -27.01 -6.98
CA GLY A 199 -21.96 -28.20 -6.14
C GLY A 199 -21.07 -28.20 -4.89
N PHE A 200 -20.53 -27.04 -4.50
CA PHE A 200 -19.85 -26.89 -3.22
C PHE A 200 -20.88 -26.82 -2.10
N LYS A 201 -20.53 -27.43 -0.96
CA LYS A 201 -21.33 -27.41 0.26
C LYS A 201 -21.16 -26.07 0.99
N GLU A 202 -22.26 -25.39 1.31
CA GLU A 202 -22.20 -24.10 2.00
C GLU A 202 -21.58 -24.24 3.40
N GLU A 203 -21.92 -25.33 4.09
CA GLU A 203 -21.41 -25.66 5.43
C GLU A 203 -19.89 -25.87 5.45
N HIS A 204 -19.31 -26.32 4.33
CA HIS A 204 -17.87 -26.51 4.19
C HIS A 204 -17.12 -25.23 3.79
N THR A 205 -17.87 -24.21 3.37
CA THR A 205 -17.29 -23.01 2.73
C THR A 205 -17.44 -21.74 3.58
N PHE A 206 -18.52 -21.63 4.36
CA PHE A 206 -18.90 -20.40 5.06
C PHE A 206 -18.96 -20.53 6.60
N SER A 207 -18.43 -21.62 7.16
CA SER A 207 -18.43 -21.88 8.61
C SER A 207 -17.17 -21.35 9.33
N TRP A 208 -16.39 -20.48 8.69
CA TRP A 208 -15.10 -20.03 9.21
C TRP A 208 -15.24 -18.89 10.25
N PRO A 209 -14.52 -18.91 11.38
CA PRO A 209 -14.50 -17.80 12.33
C PRO A 209 -13.84 -16.54 11.73
N ALA A 210 -14.34 -15.37 12.10
CA ALA A 210 -13.74 -14.11 11.69
C ALA A 210 -12.40 -13.87 12.41
N GLN A 211 -11.46 -13.21 11.72
CA GLN A 211 -10.15 -12.80 12.26
C GLN A 211 -9.29 -13.96 12.81
N SER A 212 -9.34 -15.14 12.17
CA SER A 212 -8.52 -16.30 12.54
C SER A 212 -7.50 -16.66 11.46
N PRO A 213 -6.47 -15.81 11.22
CA PRO A 213 -5.40 -16.12 10.27
C PRO A 213 -4.53 -17.29 10.73
N ASP A 214 -4.41 -17.51 12.04
CA ASP A 214 -3.69 -18.61 12.67
C ASP A 214 -4.27 -19.99 12.31
N LEU A 215 -5.56 -20.05 11.96
CA LEU A 215 -6.23 -21.27 11.55
C LEU A 215 -6.15 -21.50 10.03
N ASN A 216 -5.52 -20.60 9.27
CA ASN A 216 -5.39 -20.69 7.81
C ASN A 216 -3.98 -21.15 7.41
N PRO A 217 -3.79 -22.40 6.97
CA PRO A 217 -2.45 -22.92 6.68
C PRO A 217 -1.72 -22.18 5.55
N ILE A 218 -2.46 -21.50 4.66
CA ILE A 218 -1.85 -20.78 3.53
C ILE A 218 -1.06 -19.54 3.98
N GLU A 219 -1.29 -19.03 5.19
CA GLU A 219 -0.54 -17.88 5.74
C GLU A 219 0.91 -18.26 6.08
N HIS A 220 1.23 -19.55 6.12
CA HIS A 220 2.56 -20.10 6.42
C HIS A 220 3.28 -20.67 5.20
N LEU A 221 2.68 -20.57 4.01
CA LEU A 221 3.22 -21.10 2.75
C LEU A 221 4.16 -20.10 2.07
#